data_AF-A0A6G3R0K1-F1
#
_entry.id   AF-A0A6G3R0K1-F1
#
_cell.length_a   1.000
_cell.length_b   1.000
_cell.length_c   1.000
_cell.angle_alpha   90.00
_cell.angle_beta   90.00
_cell.angle_gamma   90.00
#
_symmetry.space_group_name_H-M   'P 1'
#
loop_
_entity.id
_entity.type
_entity.pdbx_description
1 polymer ?
#
loop_
_entity_poly.entity_id
_entity_poly.type
_entity_poly.pdbx_seq_one_letter_code
_entity_poly.pdbx_strand_id
1 'polypeptide(L)' 'GGGLELEVWAPARGRSGGGTVLPDTGDGWKEPEPERYTTRWAGSRVVVEREGGDGAGPPLHPVRLRGVRAR' A
#
# COMPACT_ATOMS: atom_id res chain seq x y z
N GLY A 1 -14.26 -7.32 13.21
CA GLY A 1 -12.92 -7.89 13.46
C GLY A 1 -11.88 -6.93 12.94
N GLY A 2 -10.78 -6.74 13.67
CA GLY A 2 -9.69 -5.82 13.33
C GLY A 2 -8.64 -6.46 12.43
N GLY A 3 -8.94 -6.59 11.14
CA GLY A 3 -7.96 -7.02 10.14
C GLY A 3 -6.95 -5.93 9.81
N LEU A 4 -5.86 -6.31 9.14
CA LEU A 4 -4.83 -5.39 8.66
C LEU A 4 -5.42 -4.40 7.63
N GLU A 5 -5.20 -3.11 7.88
CA GLU A 5 -5.55 -2.00 6.99
C GLU A 5 -4.30 -1.15 6.75
N LEU A 6 -4.11 -0.69 5.51
CA LEU A 6 -3.00 0.20 5.15
C LEU A 6 -3.43 1.67 5.33
N GLU A 7 -2.75 2.40 6.21
CA GLU A 7 -2.83 3.86 6.22
C GLU A 7 -1.77 4.44 5.29
N VAL A 8 -2.21 5.15 4.26
CA VAL A 8 -1.34 5.64 3.19
C VAL A 8 -1.49 7.14 3.01
N TRP A 9 -0.38 7.86 2.99
CA TRP A 9 -0.36 9.29 2.67
C TRP A 9 -0.13 9.53 1.19
N ALA A 10 -0.90 10.45 0.61
CA ALA A 10 -0.65 10.95 -0.73
C ALA A 10 0.77 11.54 -0.82
N PRO A 11 1.60 11.10 -1.78
CA PRO A 11 2.92 11.69 -1.95
C PRO A 11 2.81 13.13 -2.51
N ALA A 12 3.90 13.88 -2.49
CA ALA A 12 3.98 15.12 -3.26
C ALA A 12 3.72 14.85 -4.76
N ARG A 13 3.14 15.82 -5.49
CA ARG A 13 2.88 15.65 -6.94
C ARG A 13 4.20 15.45 -7.69
N GLY A 14 4.19 14.54 -8.66
CA GLY A 14 5.38 14.15 -9.43
C GLY A 14 6.37 13.28 -8.66
N ARG A 15 6.07 12.92 -7.40
CA ARG A 15 6.86 12.00 -6.59
C ARG A 15 6.08 10.72 -6.31
N SER A 16 6.81 9.67 -5.98
CA SER A 16 6.28 8.43 -5.41
C SER A 16 6.64 8.34 -3.92
N GLY A 17 5.82 7.60 -3.18
CA GLY A 17 6.16 7.06 -1.86
C GLY A 17 6.10 5.53 -1.91
N GLY A 18 6.57 4.86 -0.86
CA GLY A 18 6.47 3.42 -0.76
C GLY A 18 6.62 2.92 0.67
N GLY A 19 6.44 1.61 0.85
CA GLY A 19 6.58 0.95 2.15
C GLY A 19 6.52 -0.57 2.04
N THR A 20 7.02 -1.24 3.07
CA THR A 20 6.97 -2.70 3.21
C THR A 20 6.09 -3.07 4.39
N VAL A 21 5.25 -4.08 4.20
CA VAL A 21 4.41 -4.67 5.24
C VAL A 21 4.82 -6.13 5.43
N LEU A 22 4.95 -6.53 6.68
CA LEU A 22 5.12 -7.93 7.08
C LEU A 22 3.79 -8.36 7.71
N PRO A 23 2.87 -8.95 6.93
CA PRO A 23 1.57 -9.36 7.44
C PRO A 23 1.74 -10.49 8.46
N ASP A 24 1.06 -10.39 9.59
CA ASP A 24 1.01 -11.48 10.57
C ASP A 24 0.21 -12.67 10.01
N THR A 25 0.84 -13.84 9.93
CA THR A 25 0.24 -15.10 9.48
C THR A 25 -0.57 -15.80 10.58
N GLY A 26 -0.49 -15.32 11.82
CA GLY A 26 -1.26 -15.79 12.97
C GLY A 26 -0.76 -17.08 13.62
N ASP A 27 0.13 -17.83 12.96
CA ASP A 27 0.73 -19.05 13.52
C ASP A 27 2.06 -18.79 14.26
N GLY A 28 2.71 -17.65 14.02
CA GLY A 28 4.01 -17.29 14.61
C GLY A 28 5.18 -18.18 14.19
N TRP A 29 4.95 -19.15 13.31
CA TRP A 29 5.94 -20.12 12.86
C TRP A 29 6.31 -19.92 11.40
N LYS A 30 5.34 -19.49 10.59
CA LYS A 30 5.58 -19.19 9.19
C LYS A 30 6.26 -17.83 9.07
N GLU A 31 7.36 -17.80 8.33
CA GLU A 31 7.97 -16.53 7.94
C GLU A 31 6.99 -15.71 7.10
N PRO A 32 6.71 -14.45 7.46
CA PRO A 32 5.78 -13.62 6.72
C PRO A 32 6.38 -13.23 5.38
N GLU A 33 5.60 -13.38 4.31
CA GLU A 33 5.99 -12.92 2.98
C GLU A 33 5.94 -11.37 2.94
N PRO A 34 7.05 -10.68 2.67
CA PRO A 34 7.05 -9.22 2.66
C PRO A 34 6.27 -8.67 1.46
N GLU A 35 5.34 -7.77 1.74
CA GLU A 35 4.58 -7.07 0.72
C GLU A 35 5.14 -5.66 0.54
N ARG A 36 5.64 -5.35 -0.65
CA ARG A 36 6.09 -4.00 -0.99
C ARG A 36 5.00 -3.25 -1.72
N TYR A 37 4.85 -1.98 -1.39
CA TYR A 37 3.85 -1.09 -1.95
C TYR A 37 4.47 0.19 -2.45
N THR A 38 4.03 0.65 -3.61
CA THR A 38 4.32 1.98 -4.15
C THR A 38 3.04 2.81 -4.19
N THR A 39 3.18 4.11 -3.96
CA THR A 39 2.10 5.10 -3.97
C THR A 39 2.49 6.23 -4.91
N ARG A 40 1.59 6.67 -5.78
CA ARG A 40 1.86 7.74 -6.75
C ARG A 40 0.56 8.42 -7.19
N TRP A 41 0.70 9.59 -7.80
CA TRP A 41 -0.41 10.23 -8.50
C TRP A 41 -0.56 9.66 -9.92
N ALA A 42 -1.77 9.23 -10.27
CA ALA A 42 -2.21 8.95 -11.63
C ALA A 42 -3.27 10.00 -12.01
N GLY A 43 -2.82 11.06 -12.70
CA GLY A 43 -3.64 12.24 -12.96
C GLY A 43 -4.06 12.93 -11.65
N SER A 44 -5.36 12.95 -11.35
CA SER A 44 -5.94 13.53 -10.13
C SER A 44 -6.18 12.51 -9.02
N ARG A 45 -5.86 11.23 -9.23
CA ARG A 45 -6.07 10.16 -8.23
C ARG A 45 -4.74 9.69 -7.66
N VAL A 46 -4.75 9.30 -6.38
CA VAL A 46 -3.64 8.54 -5.78
C VAL A 46 -3.91 7.07 -6.03
N VAL A 47 -2.91 6.37 -6.55
CA VAL A 47 -2.93 4.91 -6.70
C VAL A 47 -1.92 4.31 -5.74
N VAL A 48 -2.31 3.18 -5.15
CA VAL A 48 -1.47 2.34 -4.29
C VAL A 48 -1.39 0.99 -5.00
N GLU A 49 -0.18 0.54 -5.27
CA GLU A 49 0.08 -0.66 -6.04
C GLU A 49 1.04 -1.55 -5.25
N ARG A 50 0.76 -2.86 -5.19
CA ARG A 50 1.70 -3.87 -4.71
C ARG A 50 2.78 -4.09 -5.76
N GLU A 51 4.03 -4.16 -5.34
CA GLU A 51 5.14 -4.57 -6.19
C GLU A 51 5.25 -6.11 -6.21
N GLY A 52 5.57 -6.69 -7.36
CA GLY A 52 5.76 -8.13 -7.51
C GLY A 52 6.51 -8.48 -8.79
N GLY A 53 6.98 -9.72 -8.86
CA GLY A 53 7.72 -10.23 -10.03
C GLY A 53 6.92 -10.18 -11.34
N ASP A 54 5.60 -10.32 -11.26
CA ASP A 54 4.69 -10.24 -12.40
C ASP A 54 4.22 -8.80 -12.72
N GLY A 55 4.80 -7.80 -12.07
CA GLY A 55 4.43 -6.39 -12.21
C GLY A 55 3.60 -5.84 -11.05
N ALA A 56 3.12 -4.60 -11.22
CA ALA A 56 2.33 -3.90 -10.23
C ALA A 56 0.90 -4.47 -10.14
N GLY A 57 0.40 -4.73 -8.93
CA GLY A 57 -0.94 -5.26 -8.68
C GLY A 57 -1.75 -4.40 -7.69
N PRO A 58 -3.06 -4.65 -7.53
CA PRO A 58 -3.86 -3.96 -6.53
C PRO A 58 -3.43 -4.33 -5.09
N PRO A 59 -3.73 -3.49 -4.09
CA PRO A 59 -3.46 -3.82 -2.69
C PRO A 59 -4.18 -5.08 -2.22
N LEU A 60 -3.52 -5.87 -1.36
CA LEU A 60 -4.12 -7.07 -0.75
C LEU A 60 -5.02 -6.73 0.44
N HIS A 61 -4.88 -5.52 0.98
CA HIS A 61 -5.59 -5.06 2.17
C HIS A 61 -6.40 -3.80 1.88
N PRO A 62 -7.46 -3.53 2.68
CA PRO A 62 -8.14 -2.24 2.65
C PRO A 62 -7.16 -1.08 2.83
N VAL A 63 -7.39 0.01 2.11
CA VAL A 63 -6.53 1.21 2.15
C VAL A 63 -7.34 2.39 2.65
N ARG A 64 -6.79 3.08 3.65
CA ARG A 64 -7.25 4.40 4.07
C ARG A 64 -6.26 5.45 3.61
N LEU A 65 -6.68 6.25 2.64
CA LEU A 65 -5.87 7.34 2.08
C LEU A 65 -5.99 8.61 2.91
N ARG A 66 -4.85 9.28 3.11
CA ARG A 66 -4.69 10.56 3.78
C ARG A 66 -3.99 11.56 2.87
N GLY A 67 -4.11 12.85 3.18
CA GLY A 67 -3.40 13.91 2.44
C GLY A 67 -3.92 14.21 1.03
N VAL A 68 -4.96 13.50 0.58
CA VAL A 68 -5.74 13.88 -0.61
C VAL A 68 -6.67 15.02 -0.24
N ARG A 69 -6.26 16.27 -0.41
CA ARG A 69 -7.22 17.39 -0.29
C ARG A 69 -8.21 17.28 -1.44
N ALA A 70 -9.51 17.22 -1.11
CA ALA A 70 -10.56 17.48 -2.07
C ALA A 70 -10.34 18.90 -2.61
N ARG A 71 -10.41 19.03 -3.94
CA ARG A 71 -10.43 20.34 -4.58
C ARG A 71 -11.87 20.84 -4.63
#